data_AF-A0A075KD44-F1
#
_entry.id   AF-A0A075KD44-F1
#
_cell.length_a   1.000
_cell.length_b   1.000
_cell.length_c   1.000
_cell.angle_alpha   90.00
_cell.angle_beta   90.00
_cell.angle_gamma   90.00
#
_symmetry.space_group_name_H-M   'P 1'
#
loop_
_entity.id
_entity.type
_entity.pdbx_description
1 polymer ?
#
loop_
_entity_poly.entity_id
_entity_poly.type
_entity_poly.pdbx_seq_one_letter_code
_entity_poly.pdbx_strand_id
1 'polypeptide(L)' 'MISNPYPSKGTAKSGAKVYAANKGLTKFILIVDPEKKWYLFSDEDKAPEAKMIVFGRFQLVKGKWRDKTPLAKVTKGDV' A
#
# COMPACT_ATOMS: atom_id res chain seq x y z
N MET A 1 -2.76 6.24 -10.10
CA MET A 1 -3.99 6.87 -9.51
C MET A 1 -3.91 6.75 -8.00
N ILE A 2 -4.42 7.72 -7.22
CA ILE A 2 -4.67 7.51 -5.77
C ILE A 2 -6.17 7.20 -5.61
N SER A 3 -6.50 6.17 -4.84
CA SER A 3 -7.89 5.75 -4.61
C SER A 3 -8.68 6.76 -3.78
N ASN A 4 -9.99 6.59 -3.72
CA ASN A 4 -10.78 7.21 -2.66
C ASN A 4 -10.40 6.62 -1.28
N PRO A 5 -10.68 7.35 -0.18
CA PRO A 5 -10.47 6.85 1.18
C PRO A 5 -11.26 5.58 1.48
N TYR A 6 -10.62 4.67 2.22
CA TYR A 6 -11.21 3.45 2.77
C TYR A 6 -11.23 3.52 4.31
N PRO A 7 -12.23 2.90 4.95
CA PRO A 7 -12.39 2.93 6.41
C PRO A 7 -11.37 2.05 7.15
N SER A 8 -10.69 1.12 6.46
CA SER A 8 -9.70 0.24 7.07
C SER A 8 -8.58 -0.17 6.11
N LYS A 9 -7.45 -0.60 6.69
CA LYS A 9 -6.32 -1.21 5.96
C LYS A 9 -6.75 -2.41 5.11
N GLY A 10 -7.62 -3.26 5.67
CA GLY A 10 -8.10 -4.48 5.01
C GLY A 10 -8.97 -4.19 3.79
N THR A 11 -9.84 -3.18 3.90
CA THR A 11 -10.70 -2.75 2.80
C THR A 11 -9.89 -2.09 1.69
N ALA A 12 -8.94 -1.21 2.03
CA ALA A 12 -8.02 -0.60 1.07
C ALA A 12 -7.22 -1.65 0.30
N LYS A 13 -6.68 -2.66 0.99
CA LYS A 13 -5.95 -3.78 0.37
C LYS A 13 -6.81 -4.59 -0.58
N SER A 14 -8.06 -4.87 -0.22
CA SER A 14 -8.98 -5.63 -1.05
C SER A 14 -9.39 -4.84 -2.30
N GLY A 15 -9.71 -3.56 -2.13
CA GLY A 15 -9.97 -2.64 -3.24
C GLY A 15 -8.79 -2.52 -4.20
N ALA A 16 -7.56 -2.40 -3.66
CA ALA A 16 -6.34 -2.32 -4.45
C ALA A 16 -6.12 -3.58 -5.31
N LYS A 17 -6.35 -4.78 -4.76
CA LYS A 17 -6.23 -6.03 -5.54
C LYS A 17 -7.25 -6.13 -6.67
N VAL A 18 -8.51 -5.75 -6.41
CA VAL A 18 -9.58 -5.77 -7.42
C VAL A 18 -9.26 -4.76 -8.52
N TYR A 19 -8.89 -3.53 -8.13
CA TYR A 19 -8.48 -2.49 -9.07
C TYR A 19 -7.28 -2.93 -9.92
N ALA A 20 -6.24 -3.48 -9.28
CA ALA A 20 -5.05 -3.96 -9.97
C ALA A 20 -5.39 -5.08 -10.97
N ALA A 21 -6.26 -6.02 -10.61
CA ALA A 21 -6.73 -7.06 -11.53
C ALA A 21 -7.48 -6.46 -12.73
N ASN A 22 -8.39 -5.52 -12.50
CA ASN A 22 -9.17 -4.86 -13.55
C ASN A 22 -8.31 -4.00 -14.49
N LYS A 23 -7.20 -3.45 -13.99
CA LYS A 23 -6.28 -2.58 -14.75
C LYS A 23 -5.05 -3.31 -15.27
N GLY A 24 -4.91 -4.62 -15.03
CA GLY A 24 -3.72 -5.38 -15.42
C GLY A 24 -2.44 -4.97 -14.68
N LEU A 25 -2.57 -4.34 -13.50
CA LEU A 25 -1.43 -3.92 -12.71
C LEU A 25 -0.84 -5.09 -11.94
N THR A 26 0.47 -5.17 -11.93
CA THR A 26 1.21 -6.19 -11.19
C THR A 26 1.78 -5.66 -9.88
N LYS A 27 1.61 -4.37 -9.59
CA LYS A 27 2.14 -3.71 -8.39
C LYS A 27 1.20 -2.60 -7.91
N PHE A 28 1.13 -2.40 -6.60
CA PHE A 28 0.44 -1.28 -5.96
C PHE A 28 1.01 -1.01 -4.57
N ILE A 29 0.75 0.18 -4.05
CA ILE A 29 1.11 0.59 -2.69
C ILE A 29 -0.13 0.88 -1.86
N LEU A 30 -0.02 0.67 -0.55
CA LEU A 30 -1.01 1.07 0.44
C LEU A 30 -0.48 2.25 1.23
N ILE A 31 -1.33 3.26 1.34
CA ILE A 31 -1.02 4.56 1.90
C ILE A 31 -1.97 4.83 3.06
N VAL A 32 -1.46 5.46 4.12
CA VAL A 32 -2.28 6.02 5.20
C VAL A 32 -2.04 7.52 5.30
N ASP A 33 -3.12 8.27 5.40
CA ASP A 33 -3.10 9.66 5.84
C ASP A 33 -3.30 9.66 7.37
N PRO A 34 -2.27 9.95 8.18
CA PRO A 34 -2.37 9.88 9.63
C PRO A 34 -3.20 11.03 10.22
N GLU A 35 -3.27 12.19 9.54
CA GLU A 35 -4.06 13.35 10.01
C GLU A 35 -5.55 13.03 9.89
N LYS A 36 -5.96 12.45 8.75
CA LYS A 36 -7.37 12.14 8.46
C LYS A 36 -7.78 10.72 8.84
N LYS A 37 -6.82 9.89 9.27
CA LYS A 37 -6.99 8.44 9.55
C LYS A 37 -7.60 7.68 8.37
N TRP A 38 -7.19 8.04 7.15
CA TRP A 38 -7.70 7.43 5.92
C TRP A 38 -6.73 6.41 5.34
N TYR A 39 -7.28 5.34 4.80
CA TYR A 39 -6.51 4.32 4.09
C TYR A 39 -6.76 4.43 2.59
N LEU A 40 -5.69 4.39 1.82
CA LEU A 40 -5.68 4.65 0.39
C LEU A 40 -4.81 3.59 -0.30
N PHE A 41 -4.94 3.46 -1.61
CA PHE A 41 -3.96 2.75 -2.42
C PHE A 41 -3.57 3.58 -3.64
N SER A 42 -2.39 3.29 -4.20
CA SER A 42 -1.94 3.89 -5.45
C SER A 42 -1.18 2.89 -6.31
N ASP A 43 -1.14 3.17 -7.60
CA ASP A 43 -0.18 2.58 -8.53
C ASP A 43 1.22 3.06 -8.09
N GLU A 44 2.20 2.16 -8.04
CA GLU A 44 3.48 2.30 -7.31
C GLU A 44 4.38 3.48 -7.77
N ASP A 45 3.99 4.20 -8.82
CA ASP A 45 4.77 5.28 -9.43
C ASP A 45 4.33 6.71 -9.07
N LYS A 46 3.26 6.89 -8.27
CA LYS A 46 2.94 8.22 -7.73
C LYS A 46 3.61 8.41 -6.38
N ALA A 47 4.47 9.42 -6.30
CA ALA A 47 4.96 9.92 -5.02
C ALA A 47 3.73 10.27 -4.16
N PRO A 48 3.54 9.63 -2.99
CA PRO A 48 2.52 10.05 -2.05
C PRO A 48 2.79 11.51 -1.68
N GLU A 49 1.72 12.28 -1.42
CA GLU A 49 1.87 13.65 -0.92
C GLU A 49 2.74 13.64 0.34
N ALA A 50 3.45 14.74 0.64
CA ALA A 50 4.47 14.78 1.71
C ALA A 50 3.99 14.32 3.10
N LYS A 51 2.67 14.30 3.33
CA LYS A 51 2.02 13.88 4.59
C LYS A 51 1.53 12.43 4.60
N MET A 52 1.58 11.73 3.49
CA MET A 52 1.06 10.38 3.31
C MET A 52 2.14 9.33 3.55
N ILE A 53 1.83 8.32 4.37
CA ILE A 53 2.77 7.26 4.76
C ILE A 53 2.46 5.99 3.97
N VAL A 54 3.46 5.46 3.24
CA VAL A 54 3.35 4.13 2.63
C VAL A 54 3.58 3.08 3.71
N PHE A 55 2.57 2.26 3.97
CA PHE A 55 2.65 1.17 4.95
C PHE A 55 2.65 -0.22 4.33
N GLY A 56 2.42 -0.32 3.01
CA GLY A 56 2.39 -1.57 2.28
C GLY A 56 2.86 -1.40 0.83
N ARG A 57 3.73 -2.27 0.33
CA ARG A 57 4.06 -2.40 -1.10
C ARG A 57 3.75 -3.82 -1.56
N PHE A 58 2.88 -3.99 -2.54
CA PHE A 58 2.44 -5.31 -2.99
C PHE A 58 2.80 -5.52 -4.45
N GLN A 59 3.31 -6.72 -4.74
CA GLN A 59 3.63 -7.16 -6.09
C GLN A 59 3.00 -8.52 -6.38
N LEU A 60 2.45 -8.70 -7.56
CA LEU A 60 1.97 -9.97 -8.07
C LEU A 60 3.16 -10.80 -8.56
N VAL A 61 3.41 -11.92 -7.89
CA VAL A 61 4.51 -12.85 -8.20
C VAL A 61 3.93 -14.24 -8.37
N LYS A 62 4.06 -14.84 -9.56
CA LYS A 62 3.52 -16.17 -9.90
C LYS A 62 2.04 -16.31 -9.50
N GLY A 63 1.22 -15.30 -9.85
CA GLY A 63 -0.21 -15.27 -9.55
C GLY A 63 -0.59 -15.00 -8.08
N LYS A 64 0.39 -14.73 -7.20
CA LYS A 64 0.15 -14.44 -5.77
C LYS A 64 0.63 -13.05 -5.40
N TRP A 65 -0.22 -12.28 -4.74
CA TRP A 65 0.16 -10.99 -4.17
C TRP A 65 1.12 -11.20 -2.98
N ARG A 66 2.31 -10.62 -3.08
CA ARG A 66 3.36 -10.66 -2.05
C ARG A 66 3.60 -9.26 -1.51
N ASP A 67 3.69 -9.17 -0.18
CA ASP A 67 4.15 -7.96 0.48
C ASP A 67 5.67 -7.84 0.27
N LYS A 68 6.09 -6.68 -0.22
CA LYS A 68 7.46 -6.27 -0.52
C LYS A 68 7.85 -5.02 0.25
N THR A 69 7.02 -4.61 1.22
CA THR A 69 7.38 -3.57 2.17
C THR A 69 8.69 -3.99 2.83
N PRO A 70 9.77 -3.19 2.73
CA PRO A 70 10.98 -3.50 3.44
C PRO A 70 10.62 -3.67 4.91
N LEU A 71 10.89 -4.85 5.47
CA LEU A 71 10.91 -4.98 6.92
C LEU A 71 11.94 -3.95 7.36
N ALA A 72 11.50 -2.90 8.05
CA ALA A 72 12.43 -2.06 8.77
C ALA A 72 13.32 -3.04 9.55
N LYS A 73 14.63 -3.03 9.28
CA LYS A 73 15.56 -3.79 10.09
C LYS A 73 15.27 -3.33 11.51
N VAL A 74 14.63 -4.16 12.32
CA VAL A 74 14.59 -3.95 13.75
C VAL A 74 16.03 -4.16 14.17
N THR A 75 16.80 -3.08 14.20
CA THR A 75 18.00 -3.02 15.01
C THR A 75 17.52 -3.20 16.44
N LYS A 76 17.49 -4.45 16.89
CA LYS A 76 17.58 -4.77 18.31
C LYS A 76 18.96 -4.26 18.75
N GLY A 77 19.01 -3.14 19.45
CA GLY A 77 20.19 -2.53 20.07
C GLY A 77 19.80 -1.15 20.55
N ASP A 78 19.83 -0.77 21.81
CA ASP A 78 20.43 -1.35 23.02
C ASP A 78 19.44 -1.17 24.18
N VAL A 79 19.44 -2.12 25.11
CA VAL A 79 18.86 -1.96 26.46
C VAL A 79 19.98 -1.44 27.36
#